data_AF-A0A832PSP5-F1
#
_entry.id   AF-A0A832PSP5-F1
#
_cell.length_a   1.000
_cell.length_b   1.000
_cell.length_c   1.000
_cell.angle_alpha   90.00
_cell.angle_beta   90.00
_cell.angle_gamma   90.00
#
_symmetry.space_group_name_H-M   'P 1'
#
loop_
_entity.id
_entity.type
_entity.pdbx_description
1 polymer ?
#
loop_
_entity_poly.entity_id
_entity_poly.type
_entity_poly.pdbx_seq_one_letter_code
_entity_poly.pdbx_strand_id
1 'polypeptide(L)'
;MANDEFRQNVLQNLVLSIGLFAIDEAYGILLCGEEDDRIADYFIRSAFPPQQHISDILRVLDESDNGLSVPEIQRVLNLGQTQIDKTIKFLTAQSPSPVTKISAKWQLTAATGSYRVDQAYVDAITNTRQAEQQQMRDYMTHPHCLMAFVQAALDDPYPEPCGQ
;
A
#
# COMPACT_ATOMS: atom_id res chain seq x y z
N MET A 1 -7.81 8.31 -37.25
CA MET A 1 -7.93 9.72 -37.69
C MET A 1 -7.96 10.71 -36.53
N ALA A 2 -8.78 10.52 -35.48
CA ALA A 2 -8.78 11.43 -34.32
C ALA A 2 -7.46 11.40 -33.53
N ASN A 3 -6.79 10.25 -33.48
CA ASN A 3 -5.52 10.08 -32.75
C ASN A 3 -4.34 10.81 -33.43
N ASP A 4 -4.33 10.89 -34.77
CA ASP A 4 -3.25 11.54 -35.52
C ASP A 4 -3.34 13.07 -35.46
N GLU A 5 -4.56 13.62 -35.47
CA GLU A 5 -4.79 15.06 -35.39
C GLU A 5 -4.50 15.61 -33.98
N PHE A 6 -4.84 14.85 -32.94
CA PHE A 6 -4.44 15.16 -31.56
C PHE A 6 -2.91 15.09 -31.37
N ARG A 7 -2.26 14.09 -31.97
CA ARG A 7 -0.80 13.95 -31.98
C ARG A 7 -0.09 15.12 -32.66
N GLN A 8 -0.53 15.52 -33.86
CA GLN A 8 0.12 16.58 -34.63
C GLN A 8 -0.15 17.98 -34.08
N ASN A 9 -1.37 18.29 -33.63
CA ASN A 9 -1.71 19.67 -33.30
C ASN A 9 -1.58 20.00 -31.80
N VAL A 10 -1.80 19.04 -30.91
CA VAL A 10 -1.83 19.28 -29.46
C VAL A 10 -0.52 18.85 -28.82
N LEU A 11 -0.12 17.59 -28.99
CA LEU A 11 1.09 17.07 -28.36
C LEU A 11 2.35 17.74 -28.90
N GLN A 12 2.45 18.00 -30.21
CA GLN A 12 3.64 18.62 -30.80
C GLN A 12 3.88 20.07 -30.33
N ASN A 13 2.81 20.84 -30.11
CA ASN A 13 2.90 22.20 -29.53
C ASN A 13 3.25 22.17 -28.04
N LEU A 14 2.76 21.18 -27.28
CA LEU A 14 3.04 21.00 -25.85
C LEU A 14 4.48 20.50 -25.59
N VAL A 15 4.98 19.59 -26.41
CA VAL A 15 6.37 19.09 -26.37
C VAL A 15 7.36 20.25 -26.60
N LEU A 16 7.10 21.12 -27.58
CA LEU A 16 7.96 22.25 -27.92
C LEU A 16 7.93 23.39 -26.88
N SER A 17 6.81 23.55 -26.17
CA SER A 17 6.62 24.69 -25.24
C SER A 17 7.00 24.34 -23.79
N ILE A 18 6.91 23.07 -23.40
CA ILE A 18 7.01 22.63 -21.98
C ILE A 18 8.03 21.50 -21.79
N GLY A 19 8.65 20.99 -22.87
CA GLY A 19 9.60 19.87 -22.77
C GLY A 19 8.93 18.57 -22.32
N LEU A 20 7.68 18.35 -22.73
CA LEU A 20 6.95 17.11 -22.46
C LEU A 20 7.57 16.00 -23.33
N PHE A 21 8.13 14.95 -22.73
CA PHE A 21 8.60 13.79 -23.49
C PHE A 21 7.40 12.90 -23.83
N ALA A 22 6.92 12.98 -25.08
CA ALA A 22 6.02 11.99 -25.64
C ALA A 22 6.86 10.88 -26.30
N ILE A 23 6.56 9.62 -26.00
CA ILE A 23 7.15 8.46 -26.68
C ILE A 23 6.15 7.96 -27.73
N ASP A 24 6.63 7.69 -28.94
CA ASP A 24 5.78 7.29 -30.07
C ASP A 24 5.20 5.88 -29.89
N GLU A 25 5.97 5.02 -29.25
CA GLU A 25 5.62 3.64 -28.91
C GLU A 25 6.10 3.31 -27.50
N ALA A 26 5.29 2.54 -26.77
CA ALA A 26 5.63 1.99 -25.47
C ALA A 26 5.32 0.48 -25.47
N TYR A 27 6.31 -0.32 -25.12
CA TYR A 27 6.14 -1.77 -25.01
C TYR A 27 5.99 -2.13 -23.53
N GLY A 28 4.83 -2.68 -23.16
CA GLY A 28 4.60 -3.26 -21.84
C GLY A 28 4.90 -4.75 -21.86
N ILE A 29 5.83 -5.19 -21.01
CA ILE A 29 6.10 -6.62 -20.78
C ILE A 29 5.56 -6.98 -19.40
N LEU A 30 4.57 -7.86 -19.34
CA LEU A 30 4.12 -8.46 -18.10
C LEU A 30 4.99 -9.67 -17.78
N LEU A 31 5.68 -9.63 -16.64
CA LEU A 31 6.33 -10.80 -16.07
C LEU A 31 5.42 -11.33 -14.97
N CYS A 32 5.03 -12.60 -15.08
CA CYS A 32 4.19 -13.26 -14.09
C CYS A 32 4.64 -14.71 -13.88
N GLY A 33 4.58 -15.17 -12.64
CA GLY A 33 4.85 -16.54 -12.23
C GLY A 33 4.05 -16.90 -10.97
N GLU A 34 3.97 -18.20 -10.66
CA GLU A 34 3.22 -18.69 -9.49
C GLU A 34 3.72 -18.11 -8.15
N GLU A 35 4.95 -17.59 -8.11
CA GLU A 35 5.52 -16.96 -6.93
C GLU A 35 4.89 -15.58 -6.65
N ASP A 36 4.44 -14.86 -7.69
CA ASP A 36 3.92 -13.50 -7.55
C ASP A 36 2.67 -13.45 -6.67
N ASP A 37 1.76 -14.42 -6.83
CA ASP A 37 0.58 -14.54 -5.97
C ASP A 37 0.98 -14.77 -4.51
N ARG A 38 1.99 -15.61 -4.25
CA ARG A 38 2.47 -15.88 -2.88
C ARG A 38 3.10 -14.64 -2.25
N ILE A 39 3.85 -13.87 -3.05
CA ILE A 39 4.47 -12.62 -2.62
C ILE A 39 3.38 -11.60 -2.29
N ALA A 40 2.41 -11.41 -3.17
CA ALA A 40 1.28 -10.52 -2.94
C ALA A 40 0.49 -10.92 -1.68
N ASP A 41 0.13 -12.20 -1.54
CA ASP A 41 -0.56 -12.72 -0.36
C ASP A 41 0.22 -12.48 0.93
N TYR A 42 1.56 -12.61 0.88
CA TYR A 42 2.42 -12.30 2.01
C TYR A 42 2.32 -10.82 2.38
N PHE A 43 2.41 -9.91 1.42
CA PHE A 43 2.30 -8.47 1.69
C PHE A 43 0.90 -8.05 2.16
N ILE A 44 -0.17 -8.64 1.63
CA ILE A 44 -1.54 -8.38 2.07
C ILE A 44 -1.72 -8.80 3.53
N ARG A 45 -1.35 -10.05 3.87
CA ARG A 45 -1.47 -10.57 5.24
C ARG A 45 -0.55 -9.85 6.22
N SER A 46 0.60 -9.38 5.74
CA SER A 46 1.59 -8.65 6.53
C SER A 46 1.50 -7.13 6.37
N ALA A 47 0.42 -6.58 5.82
CA ALA A 47 0.23 -5.12 5.75
C ALA A 47 0.03 -4.52 7.15
N PHE A 48 -0.69 -5.23 8.01
CA PHE A 48 -1.02 -4.79 9.37
C PHE A 48 -0.28 -5.64 10.42
N PRO A 49 0.10 -5.07 11.58
CA PRO A 49 0.57 -5.86 12.70
C PRO A 49 -0.60 -6.67 13.30
N PRO A 50 -0.34 -7.90 13.81
CA PRO A 50 -1.35 -8.64 14.56
C PRO A 50 -1.90 -7.84 15.73
N GLN A 51 -3.21 -7.93 15.99
CA GLN A 51 -3.84 -7.24 17.13
C GLN A 51 -3.16 -7.58 18.46
N GLN A 52 -2.76 -8.84 18.65
CA GLN A 52 -2.04 -9.28 19.83
C GLN A 52 -0.74 -8.49 20.05
N HIS A 53 0.04 -8.25 18.99
CA HIS A 53 1.28 -7.47 19.12
C HIS A 53 1.01 -6.02 19.48
N ILE A 54 -0.07 -5.42 18.94
CA ILE A 54 -0.50 -4.07 19.32
C ILE A 54 -0.84 -4.03 20.81
N SER A 55 -1.72 -4.93 21.26
CA SER A 55 -2.17 -5.01 22.65
C SER A 55 -1.00 -5.26 23.61
N ASP A 56 -0.11 -6.18 23.28
CA ASP A 56 1.06 -6.50 24.10
C ASP A 56 2.04 -5.34 24.20
N ILE A 57 2.32 -4.64 23.10
CA ILE A 57 3.22 -3.48 23.10
C ILE A 57 2.61 -2.34 23.92
N LEU A 58 1.32 -2.04 23.74
CA LEU A 58 0.66 -1.00 24.54
C LEU A 58 0.68 -1.35 26.03
N ARG A 59 0.43 -2.63 26.38
CA ARG A 59 0.47 -3.11 27.77
C ARG A 59 1.85 -2.95 28.41
N VAL A 60 2.92 -3.39 27.77
CA VAL A 60 4.28 -3.28 28.38
C VAL A 60 4.76 -1.84 28.46
N LEU A 61 4.26 -0.96 27.60
CA LEU A 61 4.51 0.47 27.70
C LEU A 61 3.73 1.12 28.85
N ASP A 62 2.51 0.65 29.12
CA ASP A 62 1.69 1.08 30.28
C ASP A 62 2.32 0.66 31.61
N GLU A 63 2.87 -0.57 31.67
CA GLU A 63 3.55 -1.12 32.85
C GLU A 63 4.92 -0.46 33.15
N SER A 64 5.41 0.43 32.28
CA SER A 64 6.76 1.00 32.35
C SER A 64 6.76 2.50 32.64
N ASP A 65 7.24 2.88 33.84
CA ASP A 65 7.29 4.28 34.29
C ASP A 65 8.02 5.26 33.35
N ASN A 66 9.09 4.80 32.68
CA ASN A 66 9.95 5.67 31.83
C ASN A 66 9.93 5.27 30.35
N GLY A 67 8.97 4.43 29.95
CA GLY A 67 8.94 3.81 28.62
C GLY A 67 10.08 2.81 28.34
N LEU A 68 9.99 2.19 27.16
CA LEU A 68 10.88 1.12 26.72
C LEU A 68 11.47 1.41 25.35
N SER A 69 12.76 1.12 25.19
CA SER A 69 13.42 1.02 23.90
C SER A 69 13.05 -0.30 23.21
N VAL A 70 13.27 -0.39 21.90
CA VAL A 70 12.98 -1.61 21.13
C VAL A 70 13.68 -2.85 21.72
N PRO A 71 14.98 -2.82 22.08
CA PRO A 71 15.62 -3.97 22.73
C PRO A 71 15.03 -4.35 24.09
N GLU A 72 14.52 -3.37 24.85
CA GLU A 72 13.83 -3.65 26.12
C GLU A 72 12.48 -4.33 25.86
N ILE A 73 11.70 -3.85 24.89
CA ILE A 73 10.43 -4.49 24.46
C ILE A 73 10.67 -5.94 24.00
N GLN A 74 11.74 -6.18 23.22
CA GLN A 74 12.11 -7.54 22.77
C GLN A 74 12.33 -8.50 23.94
N ARG A 75 12.99 -8.06 25.00
CA ARG A 75 13.26 -8.88 26.19
C ARG A 75 11.97 -9.24 26.94
N VAL A 76 10.98 -8.36 26.94
CA VAL A 76 9.71 -8.57 27.67
C VAL A 76 8.73 -9.42 26.87
N LEU A 77 8.56 -9.13 25.57
CA LEU A 77 7.52 -9.76 24.75
C LEU A 77 7.99 -10.95 23.90
N ASN A 78 9.30 -11.25 23.89
CA ASN A 78 9.90 -12.25 23.00
C ASN A 78 9.50 -12.05 21.51
N LEU A 79 9.31 -10.80 21.10
CA LEU A 79 9.01 -10.42 19.72
C LEU A 79 10.30 -10.09 18.96
N GLY A 80 10.32 -10.38 17.65
CA GLY A 80 11.40 -9.97 16.78
C GLY A 80 11.43 -8.44 16.60
N GLN A 81 12.61 -7.86 16.40
CA GLN A 81 12.78 -6.42 16.19
C GLN A 81 11.87 -5.88 15.08
N THR A 82 11.81 -6.58 13.94
CA THR A 82 10.96 -6.20 12.80
C THR A 82 9.47 -6.14 13.15
N GLN A 83 8.99 -7.05 14.01
CA GLN A 83 7.58 -7.06 14.44
C GLN A 83 7.27 -5.87 15.34
N ILE A 84 8.18 -5.53 16.25
CA ILE A 84 8.05 -4.37 17.14
C ILE A 84 8.09 -3.08 16.31
N ASP A 85 9.09 -2.92 15.45
CA ASP A 85 9.24 -1.73 14.61
C ASP A 85 8.03 -1.51 13.71
N LYS A 86 7.49 -2.58 13.10
CA LYS A 86 6.27 -2.51 12.30
C LYS A 86 5.07 -2.06 13.14
N THR A 87 4.90 -2.63 14.33
CA THR A 87 3.77 -2.30 15.21
C THR A 87 3.86 -0.87 15.72
N ILE A 88 5.05 -0.42 16.12
CA ILE A 88 5.29 0.95 16.55
C ILE A 88 5.07 1.95 15.41
N LYS A 89 5.55 1.64 14.19
CA LYS A 89 5.27 2.48 13.00
C LYS A 89 3.78 2.59 12.74
N PHE A 90 3.05 1.48 12.81
CA PHE A 90 1.60 1.47 12.66
C PHE A 90 0.90 2.34 13.71
N LEU A 91 1.30 2.24 14.98
CA LEU A 91 0.76 3.07 16.06
C LEU A 91 1.13 4.55 15.89
N THR A 92 2.35 4.86 15.46
CA THR A 92 2.80 6.25 15.24
C THR A 92 2.04 6.95 14.12
N ALA A 93 1.59 6.20 13.12
CA ALA A 93 0.81 6.73 12.00
C ALA A 93 -0.64 7.10 12.37
N GLN A 94 -1.11 6.73 13.56
CA GLN A 94 -2.47 7.03 14.01
C GLN A 94 -2.60 8.52 14.36
N SER A 95 -3.82 9.05 14.24
CA SER A 95 -4.15 10.43 14.60
C SER A 95 -5.38 10.46 15.52
N PRO A 96 -5.21 10.73 16.83
CA PRO A 96 -3.94 10.95 17.54
C PRO A 96 -3.15 9.66 17.79
N SER A 97 -1.81 9.75 17.78
CA SER A 97 -0.94 8.58 18.03
C SER A 97 -1.00 8.16 19.51
N PRO A 98 -1.27 6.88 19.82
CA PRO A 98 -1.23 6.35 21.19
C PRO A 98 0.21 6.20 21.73
N VAL A 99 1.23 6.30 20.88
CA VAL A 99 2.63 6.19 21.29
C VAL A 99 3.45 7.39 20.84
N THR A 100 4.50 7.71 21.59
CA THR A 100 5.48 8.74 21.23
C THR A 100 6.88 8.29 21.56
N LYS A 101 7.88 8.84 20.87
CA LYS A 101 9.29 8.57 21.11
C LYS A 101 9.91 9.71 21.89
N ILE A 102 10.45 9.41 23.07
CA ILE A 102 11.23 10.33 23.90
C ILE A 102 12.66 9.81 23.97
N SER A 103 13.60 10.52 23.34
CA SER A 103 14.97 10.07 23.15
C SER A 103 15.02 8.71 22.44
N ALA A 104 15.49 7.65 23.10
CA ALA A 104 15.58 6.29 22.58
C ALA A 104 14.40 5.38 23.00
N LYS A 105 13.45 5.89 23.78
CA LYS A 105 12.36 5.10 24.40
C LYS A 105 11.00 5.48 23.86
N TRP A 106 10.12 4.51 23.79
CA TRP A 106 8.72 4.66 23.45
C TRP A 106 7.88 4.74 24.72
N GLN A 107 6.87 5.61 24.70
CA GLN A 107 5.95 5.84 25.81
C GLN A 107 4.53 5.98 25.28
N LEU A 108 3.55 5.68 26.14
CA LEU A 108 2.16 5.95 25.85
C LEU A 108 1.87 7.46 25.86
N THR A 109 0.89 7.87 25.06
CA THR A 109 0.35 9.23 25.09
C THR A 109 -1.01 9.23 25.77
N ALA A 110 -1.54 10.43 26.06
CA ALA A 110 -2.90 10.60 26.55
C ALA A 110 -3.98 10.05 25.60
N ALA A 111 -3.66 9.84 24.32
CA ALA A 111 -4.57 9.26 23.34
C ALA A 111 -4.77 7.75 23.49
N THR A 112 -3.92 7.06 24.26
CA THR A 112 -3.99 5.59 24.39
C THR A 112 -5.32 5.11 24.96
N GLY A 113 -5.92 5.86 25.90
CA GLY A 113 -7.18 5.47 26.53
C GLY A 113 -8.34 5.28 25.54
N SER A 114 -8.40 6.12 24.51
CA SER A 114 -9.41 6.05 23.45
C SER A 114 -8.98 5.22 22.23
N TYR A 115 -7.72 4.82 22.14
CA TYR A 115 -7.20 4.10 20.99
C TYR A 115 -7.82 2.69 20.88
N ARG A 116 -8.41 2.41 19.72
CA ARG A 116 -8.90 1.08 19.33
C ARG A 116 -8.49 0.84 17.89
N VAL A 117 -8.15 -0.40 17.58
CA VAL A 117 -7.88 -0.80 16.19
C VAL A 117 -9.21 -0.74 15.42
N ASP A 118 -9.25 0.05 14.35
CA ASP A 118 -10.40 0.08 13.44
C ASP A 118 -10.34 -1.16 12.55
N GLN A 119 -11.01 -2.22 12.99
CA GLN A 119 -11.05 -3.48 12.24
C GLN A 119 -11.76 -3.31 10.90
N ALA A 120 -12.79 -2.46 10.81
CA ALA A 120 -13.50 -2.22 9.56
C ALA A 120 -12.61 -1.55 8.53
N TYR A 121 -11.77 -0.60 8.95
CA TYR A 121 -10.75 0.00 8.09
C TYR A 121 -9.70 -1.03 7.62
N VAL A 122 -9.18 -1.85 8.54
CA VAL A 122 -8.22 -2.92 8.20
C VAL A 122 -8.82 -3.87 7.16
N ASP A 123 -10.04 -4.34 7.40
CA ASP A 123 -10.75 -5.26 6.50
C ASP A 123 -11.00 -4.61 5.14
N ALA A 124 -11.41 -3.34 5.11
CA ALA A 124 -11.64 -2.60 3.86
C ALA A 124 -10.36 -2.53 3.00
N ILE A 125 -9.23 -2.17 3.60
CA ILE A 125 -7.94 -2.10 2.88
C ILE A 125 -7.51 -3.50 2.42
N THR A 126 -7.64 -4.52 3.26
CA THR A 126 -7.32 -5.90 2.89
C THR A 126 -8.17 -6.38 1.72
N ASN A 127 -9.48 -6.12 1.74
CA ASN A 127 -10.39 -6.48 0.66
C ASN A 127 -10.04 -5.75 -0.64
N THR A 128 -9.70 -4.45 -0.58
CA THR A 128 -9.22 -3.71 -1.75
C THR A 128 -7.98 -4.34 -2.35
N ARG A 129 -6.97 -4.70 -1.54
CA ARG A 129 -5.75 -5.35 -2.05
C ARG A 129 -6.01 -6.72 -2.68
N GLN A 130 -6.95 -7.50 -2.11
CA GLN A 130 -7.34 -8.78 -2.69
C GLN A 130 -8.07 -8.60 -4.03
N ALA A 131 -8.91 -7.57 -4.15
CA ALA A 131 -9.57 -7.23 -5.40
C ALA A 131 -8.56 -6.77 -6.48
N GLU A 132 -7.60 -5.93 -6.12
CA GLU A 132 -6.49 -5.52 -7.02
C GLU A 132 -5.68 -6.74 -7.50
N GLN A 133 -5.36 -7.68 -6.59
CA GLN A 133 -4.67 -8.91 -6.95
C GLN A 133 -5.51 -9.81 -7.88
N GLN A 134 -6.82 -9.90 -7.65
CA GLN A 134 -7.72 -10.62 -8.55
C GLN A 134 -7.78 -9.96 -9.93
N GLN A 135 -7.83 -8.64 -9.99
CA GLN A 135 -7.82 -7.89 -11.24
C GLN A 135 -6.54 -8.15 -12.07
N MET A 136 -5.39 -8.33 -11.40
CA MET A 136 -4.15 -8.74 -12.07
C MET A 136 -4.25 -10.16 -12.64
N ARG A 137 -4.91 -11.09 -11.95
CA ARG A 137 -5.18 -12.45 -12.48
C ARG A 137 -6.13 -12.44 -13.66
N ASP A 138 -7.15 -11.60 -13.59
CA ASP A 138 -8.10 -11.42 -14.68
C ASP A 138 -7.40 -10.82 -15.90
N TYR A 139 -6.48 -9.87 -15.71
CA TYR A 139 -5.64 -9.31 -16.77
C TYR A 139 -4.77 -10.38 -17.45
N MET A 140 -4.12 -11.26 -16.68
CA MET A 140 -3.26 -12.33 -17.21
C MET A 140 -4.01 -13.34 -18.09
N THR A 141 -5.29 -13.58 -17.80
CA THR A 141 -6.11 -14.56 -18.50
C THR A 141 -7.11 -13.92 -19.46
N HIS A 142 -7.05 -12.60 -19.63
CA HIS A 142 -8.03 -11.85 -20.40
C HIS A 142 -7.97 -12.24 -21.89
N PRO A 143 -9.07 -12.74 -22.48
CA PRO A 143 -9.07 -13.27 -23.85
C PRO A 143 -9.17 -12.18 -24.93
N HIS A 144 -9.34 -10.92 -24.54
CA HIS A 144 -9.58 -9.80 -25.45
C HIS A 144 -8.50 -8.71 -25.32
N CYS A 145 -8.78 -7.52 -25.85
CA CYS A 145 -7.85 -6.40 -25.86
C CYS A 145 -7.37 -6.02 -24.45
N LEU A 146 -6.10 -6.27 -24.15
CA LEU A 146 -5.47 -5.93 -22.88
C LEU A 146 -5.47 -4.42 -22.61
N MET A 147 -5.30 -3.59 -23.65
CA MET A 147 -5.34 -2.13 -23.48
C MET A 147 -6.73 -1.64 -23.09
N ALA A 148 -7.80 -2.19 -23.66
CA ALA A 148 -9.16 -1.84 -23.28
C ALA A 148 -9.46 -2.26 -21.82
N PHE A 149 -8.92 -3.41 -21.38
CA PHE A 149 -8.98 -3.81 -19.98
C PHE A 149 -8.30 -2.78 -19.07
N VAL A 150 -7.08 -2.34 -19.42
CA VAL A 150 -6.33 -1.34 -18.64
C VAL A 150 -7.04 0.02 -18.63
N GLN A 151 -7.57 0.47 -19.77
CA GLN A 151 -8.34 1.71 -19.85
C GLN A 151 -9.57 1.67 -18.95
N ALA A 152 -10.34 0.58 -18.98
CA ALA A 152 -11.49 0.40 -18.10
C ALA A 152 -11.08 0.35 -16.62
N ALA A 153 -9.98 -0.31 -16.30
CA ALA A 153 -9.41 -0.37 -14.94
C ALA A 153 -8.95 0.99 -14.40
N LEU A 154 -8.59 1.92 -15.30
CA LEU A 154 -8.13 3.27 -14.97
C LEU A 154 -9.25 4.31 -15.08
N ASP A 155 -10.51 3.87 -15.15
CA ASP A 155 -11.68 4.73 -15.32
C ASP A 155 -11.56 5.68 -16.53
N ASP A 156 -10.92 5.22 -17.61
CA ASP A 156 -10.88 5.96 -18.88
C ASP A 156 -12.31 6.17 -19.38
N PRO A 157 -12.76 7.42 -19.64
CA PRO A 157 -14.11 7.68 -20.11
C PRO A 157 -14.39 7.14 -21.52
N TYR A 158 -13.36 6.80 -22.30
CA TYR A 158 -13.48 6.32 -23.68
C TYR A 158 -12.55 5.12 -23.94
N PRO A 159 -12.81 3.94 -23.34
CA PRO A 159 -12.03 2.75 -23.61
C PRO A 159 -12.30 2.27 -25.04
N GLU A 160 -11.26 2.16 -25.86
CA GLU A 160 -11.39 1.73 -27.26
C GLU A 160 -10.89 0.29 -27.45
N PRO A 161 -11.53 -0.50 -28.32
CA PRO A 161 -11.05 -1.84 -28.67
C PRO A 161 -9.72 -1.77 -29.42
N CYS A 162 -8.83 -2.73 -29.15
CA CYS A 162 -7.55 -2.85 -29.86
C CYS A 162 -7.79 -3.09 -31.36
N GLY A 163 -7.07 -2.37 -32.22
CA GLY A 163 -6.99 -2.65 -33.66
C GLY A 163 -8.04 -1.97 -34.54
N GLN A 164 -8.45 -0.74 -34.20
CA GLN A 164 -9.00 0.21 -35.17
C GLN A 164 -7.94 1.23 -35.61
#